data_AF-A0AA91GX48-F1
#
_entry.id   AF-A0AA91GX48-F1
#
_cell.length_a   1.000
_cell.length_b   1.000
_cell.length_c   1.000
_cell.angle_alpha   90.00
_cell.angle_beta   90.00
_cell.angle_gamma   90.00
#
_symmetry.space_group_name_H-M   'P 1'
#
loop_
_entity.id
_entity.type
_entity.pdbx_description
1 polymer ?
#
loop_
_entity_poly.entity_id
_entity_poly.type
_entity_poly.pdbx_seq_one_letter_code
_entity_poly.pdbx_strand_id
1 'polypeptide(L)'
;MFSGLSRRQLLKLISLMIGGTAVVGSAPFVGNFFATKAQAQETPEQVYKGRKYRIVTLPIPRTATTDSTFDTSEQLFLDEYKINIARNKNTQKYLTPLLFGQFNSPHEIARRLIDQGIKFPIGEVKLDPNVD
;
A
#
# COMPACT_ATOMS: atom_id res chain seq x y z
N MET A 1 25.09 42.52 4.95
CA MET A 1 24.00 42.27 3.99
C MET A 1 24.61 41.52 2.80
N PHE A 2 24.12 40.30 2.55
CA PHE A 2 24.26 39.41 1.38
C PHE A 2 25.52 39.56 0.50
N SER A 3 26.52 38.68 0.64
CA SER A 3 26.66 37.38 -0.05
C SER A 3 26.86 37.49 -1.58
N GLY A 4 28.03 37.10 -2.05
CA GLY A 4 28.33 36.92 -3.48
C GLY A 4 29.33 35.78 -3.69
N LEU A 5 28.79 34.61 -4.04
CA LEU A 5 29.49 33.33 -4.20
C LEU A 5 30.57 33.33 -5.30
N SER A 6 31.75 32.79 -4.99
CA SER A 6 32.80 32.49 -5.96
C SER A 6 32.47 31.21 -6.74
N ARG A 7 32.12 31.38 -8.02
CA ARG A 7 31.77 30.32 -8.99
C ARG A 7 32.96 29.45 -9.47
N ARG A 8 34.05 29.32 -8.71
CA ARG A 8 35.32 28.72 -9.22
C ARG A 8 35.86 27.50 -8.47
N GLN A 9 35.13 26.94 -7.50
CA GLN A 9 35.61 25.76 -6.74
C GLN A 9 34.88 24.44 -7.06
N LEU A 10 33.89 24.44 -7.96
CA LEU A 10 33.04 23.27 -8.21
C LEU A 10 33.61 22.22 -9.20
N LEU A 11 34.83 22.40 -9.74
CA LEU A 11 35.34 21.57 -10.85
C LEU A 11 36.67 20.83 -10.57
N LYS A 12 37.10 20.68 -9.31
CA LYS A 12 38.39 20.04 -8.98
C LYS A 12 38.31 18.72 -8.18
N LEU A 13 37.15 18.07 -8.09
CA LEU A 13 37.01 16.76 -7.42
C LEU A 13 36.54 15.65 -8.38
N ILE A 14 36.97 15.71 -9.65
CA ILE A 14 36.79 14.63 -10.64
C ILE A 14 38.17 14.31 -11.23
N SER A 15 39.06 13.72 -10.44
CA SER A 15 40.27 13.01 -10.91
C SER A 15 41.03 12.44 -9.72
N LEU A 16 41.56 11.22 -9.83
CA LEU A 16 42.25 10.38 -8.83
C LEU A 16 41.29 9.70 -7.85
N MET A 17 41.09 8.38 -7.82
CA MET A 17 42.01 7.27 -8.07
C MET A 17 41.25 6.05 -8.63
N ILE A 18 41.68 5.60 -9.79
CA ILE A 18 41.53 4.20 -10.23
C ILE A 18 42.67 3.43 -9.55
N GLY A 19 42.36 2.29 -8.94
CA GLY A 19 43.35 1.24 -8.63
C GLY A 19 43.48 0.90 -7.14
N GLY A 20 43.30 -0.39 -6.82
CA GLY A 20 43.74 -0.96 -5.54
C GLY A 20 42.85 -2.08 -5.02
N THR A 21 43.16 -3.31 -5.40
CA THR A 21 42.76 -4.53 -4.68
C THR A 21 43.35 -4.51 -3.26
N ALA A 22 42.57 -4.84 -2.22
CA ALA A 22 42.92 -5.79 -1.14
C ALA A 22 42.06 -5.65 0.15
N VAL A 23 41.40 -6.76 0.50
CA VAL A 23 41.39 -7.47 1.80
C VAL A 23 40.92 -6.75 3.08
N VAL A 24 39.78 -7.25 3.60
CA VAL A 24 39.38 -7.55 4.99
C VAL A 24 39.84 -6.58 6.10
N GLY A 25 38.86 -5.92 6.70
CA GLY A 25 38.98 -5.31 8.02
C GLY A 25 37.59 -5.06 8.60
N SER A 26 37.15 -5.94 9.50
CA SER A 26 35.95 -5.74 10.33
C SER A 26 36.05 -4.42 11.11
N ALA A 27 35.09 -3.53 10.93
CA ALA A 27 34.77 -2.50 11.92
C ALA A 27 33.25 -2.24 11.96
N PRO A 28 32.65 -2.19 13.16
CA PRO A 28 31.22 -2.29 13.38
C PRO A 28 30.53 -0.91 13.51
N PHE A 29 29.21 -0.90 13.38
CA PHE A 29 28.27 0.17 13.75
C PHE A 29 28.58 1.61 13.31
N VAL A 30 28.01 2.02 12.16
CA VAL A 30 27.71 3.43 11.89
C VAL A 30 26.22 3.58 11.54
N GLY A 31 25.48 4.12 12.52
CA GLY A 31 24.45 5.12 12.26
C GLY A 31 23.10 4.66 11.72
N ASN A 32 22.20 4.32 12.65
CA ASN A 32 20.74 4.37 12.49
C ASN A 32 20.26 5.82 12.19
N PHE A 33 20.58 6.40 11.03
CA PHE A 33 20.23 7.79 10.71
C PHE A 33 19.79 8.04 9.27
N PHE A 34 19.28 7.02 8.58
CA PHE A 34 18.56 7.22 7.31
C PHE A 34 17.14 6.67 7.39
N ALA A 35 16.24 7.54 7.86
CA ALA A 35 14.91 7.75 7.31
C ALA A 35 14.10 6.49 6.92
N THR A 36 13.48 5.83 7.92
CA THR A 36 12.25 5.06 7.67
C THR A 36 11.05 6.02 7.62
N LYS A 37 11.10 7.03 6.76
CA LYS A 37 9.92 7.80 6.36
C LYS A 37 9.69 7.45 4.90
N ALA A 38 8.53 6.84 4.62
CA ALA A 38 8.13 6.26 3.34
C ALA A 38 8.62 4.84 3.04
N GLN A 39 8.30 3.89 3.92
CA GLN A 39 7.73 2.65 3.39
C GLN A 39 6.30 3.00 2.96
N ALA A 40 6.15 3.64 1.80
CA ALA A 40 4.91 3.46 1.05
C ALA A 40 4.87 1.96 0.78
N GLN A 41 4.02 1.23 1.50
CA GLN A 41 3.82 -0.19 1.28
C GLN A 41 3.34 -0.33 -0.17
N GLU A 42 4.26 -0.52 -1.11
CA GLU A 42 3.97 -0.82 -2.52
C GLU A 42 3.28 -2.16 -2.53
N THR A 43 1.97 -2.12 -2.32
CA THR A 43 1.16 -3.32 -2.29
C THR A 43 0.96 -3.72 -3.74
N PRO A 44 1.31 -4.96 -4.13
CA PRO A 44 1.34 -5.35 -5.52
C PRO A 44 -0.06 -5.18 -6.13
N GLU A 45 -0.14 -4.27 -7.10
CA GLU A 45 -1.34 -4.05 -7.88
C GLU A 45 -1.49 -5.21 -8.87
N GLN A 46 -2.67 -5.82 -8.88
CA GLN A 46 -2.99 -6.96 -9.73
C GLN A 46 -4.01 -6.53 -10.78
N VAL A 47 -3.91 -7.08 -11.98
CA VAL A 47 -4.84 -6.79 -13.07
C VAL A 47 -5.59 -8.07 -13.44
N TYR A 48 -6.91 -7.99 -13.46
CA TYR A 48 -7.78 -9.07 -13.91
C TYR A 48 -8.84 -8.53 -14.87
N LYS A 49 -8.94 -9.10 -16.07
CA LYS A 49 -9.83 -8.65 -17.15
C LYS A 49 -9.75 -7.13 -17.42
N GLY A 50 -8.54 -6.58 -17.39
CA GLY A 50 -8.29 -5.15 -17.64
C GLY A 50 -8.63 -4.23 -16.47
N ARG A 51 -9.05 -4.76 -15.31
CA ARG A 51 -9.35 -3.97 -14.10
C ARG A 51 -8.32 -4.22 -13.02
N LYS A 52 -7.98 -3.15 -12.30
CA LYS A 52 -6.93 -3.15 -11.29
C LYS A 52 -7.52 -3.43 -9.92
N TYR A 53 -6.86 -4.24 -9.12
CA TYR A 53 -7.20 -4.42 -7.72
C TYR A 53 -5.94 -4.62 -6.87
N ARG A 54 -6.01 -4.24 -5.60
CA ARG A 54 -4.94 -4.45 -4.61
C ARG A 54 -5.53 -4.86 -3.27
N ILE A 55 -4.78 -5.64 -2.51
CA ILE A 55 -5.16 -6.04 -1.16
C ILE A 55 -4.14 -5.40 -0.21
N VAL A 56 -4.62 -4.63 0.76
CA VAL A 56 -3.78 -3.95 1.74
C VAL A 56 -4.06 -4.54 3.11
N THR A 57 -3.03 -5.08 3.76
CA THR A 57 -3.11 -5.49 5.16
C THR A 57 -2.74 -4.30 6.03
N LEU A 58 -3.69 -3.84 6.84
CA LEU A 58 -3.44 -2.78 7.81
C LEU A 58 -2.71 -3.34 9.04
N PRO A 59 -1.77 -2.58 9.60
CA PRO A 59 -1.21 -2.90 10.90
C PRO A 59 -2.31 -2.83 11.95
N ILE A 60 -2.47 -3.91 12.73
CA ILE A 60 -3.46 -3.98 13.81
C ILE A 60 -3.09 -2.91 14.86
N PRO A 61 -3.98 -1.95 15.15
CA PRO A 61 -3.68 -0.91 16.14
C PRO A 61 -3.50 -1.54 17.53
N ARG A 62 -2.38 -1.22 18.18
CA ARG A 62 -1.96 -1.78 19.48
C ARG A 62 -2.90 -1.45 20.66
N THR A 63 -3.94 -0.65 20.45
CA THR A 63 -4.73 -0.03 21.52
C THR A 63 -6.21 -0.43 21.57
N ALA A 64 -6.70 -1.31 20.69
CA ALA A 64 -8.07 -1.79 20.79
C ALA A 64 -8.22 -3.21 20.23
N THR A 65 -7.87 -4.22 21.02
CA THR A 65 -8.32 -5.60 20.80
C THR A 65 -9.75 -5.73 21.28
N THR A 66 -10.70 -5.16 20.53
CA THR A 66 -12.09 -5.60 20.65
C THR A 66 -12.13 -7.01 20.07
N ASP A 67 -12.50 -8.00 20.88
CA ASP A 67 -12.51 -9.39 20.45
C ASP A 67 -13.71 -9.64 19.52
N SER A 68 -13.57 -9.18 18.27
CA SER A 68 -14.58 -9.37 17.24
C SER A 68 -14.42 -10.75 16.60
N THR A 69 -15.53 -11.42 16.30
CA THR A 69 -15.54 -12.66 15.50
C THR A 69 -14.99 -12.45 14.08
N PHE A 70 -15.00 -11.20 13.62
CA PHE A 70 -14.55 -10.80 12.29
C PHE A 70 -13.25 -10.00 12.36
N ASP A 71 -12.28 -10.39 11.55
CA ASP A 71 -11.04 -9.68 11.30
C ASP A 71 -11.19 -8.79 10.06
N THR A 72 -10.98 -7.49 10.25
CA THR A 72 -11.06 -6.45 9.20
C THR A 72 -9.69 -5.83 8.92
N SER A 73 -8.60 -6.53 9.26
CA SER A 73 -7.22 -6.08 9.03
C SER A 73 -6.89 -5.97 7.53
N GLU A 74 -7.49 -6.82 6.70
CA GLU A 74 -7.32 -6.76 5.24
C GLU A 74 -8.36 -5.87 4.58
N GLN A 75 -7.91 -5.06 3.61
CA GLN A 75 -8.76 -4.21 2.79
C GLN A 75 -8.56 -4.55 1.32
N LEU A 76 -9.66 -4.69 0.58
CA LEU A 76 -9.63 -4.85 -0.86
C LEU A 76 -9.87 -3.49 -1.51
N PHE A 77 -9.07 -3.14 -2.51
CA PHE A 77 -9.32 -2.00 -3.38
C PHE A 77 -9.50 -2.49 -4.80
N LEU A 78 -10.49 -1.95 -5.51
CA LEU A 78 -10.77 -2.25 -6.91
C LEU A 78 -10.95 -0.93 -7.65
N ASP A 79 -10.16 -0.72 -8.70
CA ASP A 79 -10.09 0.55 -9.45
C ASP A 79 -9.99 1.76 -8.51
N GLU A 80 -9.13 1.68 -7.48
CA GLU A 80 -8.94 2.67 -6.40
C GLU A 80 -10.05 2.78 -5.35
N TYR A 81 -11.21 2.15 -5.56
CA TYR A 81 -12.31 2.12 -4.58
C TYR A 81 -12.09 1.07 -3.51
N LYS A 82 -12.22 1.48 -2.25
CA LYS A 82 -12.19 0.57 -1.11
C LYS A 82 -13.46 -0.28 -1.06
N ILE A 83 -13.28 -1.59 -1.02
CA ILE A 83 -14.31 -2.58 -0.76
C ILE A 83 -14.12 -3.11 0.65
N ASN A 84 -15.17 -3.00 1.46
CA ASN A 84 -15.17 -3.57 2.79
C ASN A 84 -15.23 -5.10 2.69
N ILE A 85 -14.22 -5.75 3.27
CA ILE A 85 -14.13 -7.19 3.44
C ILE A 85 -13.91 -7.50 4.92
N ALA A 86 -14.40 -8.65 5.35
CA ALA A 86 -14.19 -9.15 6.69
C ALA A 86 -13.88 -10.64 6.63
N ARG A 87 -12.87 -11.08 7.36
CA ARG A 87 -12.53 -12.49 7.52
C ARG A 87 -13.15 -13.01 8.80
N ASN A 88 -13.95 -14.06 8.72
CA ASN A 88 -14.45 -14.74 9.91
C ASN A 88 -13.29 -15.52 10.56
N LYS A 89 -12.97 -15.25 11.83
CA LYS A 89 -11.86 -15.89 12.55
C LYS A 89 -12.09 -17.39 12.77
N ASN A 90 -13.33 -17.86 12.82
CA ASN A 90 -13.65 -19.26 13.06
C ASN A 90 -13.54 -20.08 11.77
N THR A 91 -14.15 -19.61 10.68
CA THR A 91 -14.17 -20.35 9.41
C THR A 91 -13.02 -19.99 8.47
N GLN A 92 -12.28 -18.93 8.78
CA GLN A 92 -11.20 -18.37 7.96
C GLN A 92 -11.66 -17.91 6.57
N LYS A 93 -12.97 -17.77 6.36
CA LYS A 93 -13.56 -17.31 5.10
C LYS A 93 -13.77 -15.80 5.10
N TYR A 94 -13.72 -15.22 3.91
CA TYR A 94 -13.96 -13.80 3.67
C TYR A 94 -15.42 -13.56 3.28
N LEU A 95 -15.92 -12.41 3.68
CA LEU A 95 -17.27 -11.92 3.47
C LEU A 95 -17.20 -10.48 2.96
N THR A 96 -18.15 -10.09 2.12
CA THR A 96 -18.33 -8.71 1.68
C THR A 96 -19.82 -8.43 1.53
N PRO A 97 -20.32 -7.23 1.85
CA PRO A 97 -21.73 -6.90 1.65
C PRO A 97 -22.14 -6.84 0.17
N LEU A 98 -21.18 -6.77 -0.75
CA LEU A 98 -21.44 -6.66 -2.20
C LEU A 98 -21.75 -8.00 -2.88
N LEU A 99 -21.39 -9.12 -2.25
CA LEU A 99 -21.58 -10.46 -2.81
C LEU A 99 -22.23 -11.36 -1.76
N PHE A 100 -23.21 -12.15 -2.17
CA PHE A 100 -23.76 -13.19 -1.33
C PHE A 100 -22.80 -14.39 -1.27
N GLY A 101 -22.46 -14.83 -0.06
CA GLY A 101 -21.67 -16.04 0.18
C GLY A 101 -20.36 -15.82 0.94
N GLN A 102 -19.64 -16.91 1.14
CA GLN A 102 -18.32 -16.95 1.80
C GLN A 102 -17.24 -17.29 0.76
N PHE A 103 -16.10 -16.63 0.86
CA PHE A 103 -15.01 -16.73 -0.12
C PHE A 103 -13.72 -17.20 0.56
N ASN A 104 -12.86 -17.89 -0.18
CA ASN A 104 -11.62 -18.42 0.37
C ASN A 104 -10.52 -17.37 0.45
N SER A 105 -10.62 -16.31 -0.35
CA SER A 105 -9.59 -15.28 -0.48
C SER A 105 -10.20 -13.95 -0.93
N PRO A 106 -9.63 -12.80 -0.55
CA PRO A 106 -10.03 -11.51 -1.11
C PRO A 106 -9.82 -11.42 -2.63
N HIS A 107 -8.88 -12.18 -3.18
CA HIS A 107 -8.70 -12.28 -4.63
C HIS A 107 -9.93 -12.85 -5.34
N GLU A 108 -10.58 -13.83 -4.71
CA GLU A 108 -11.80 -14.43 -5.25
C GLU A 108 -12.95 -13.43 -5.28
N ILE A 109 -13.08 -12.62 -4.21
CA ILE A 109 -14.03 -11.51 -4.15
C ILE A 109 -13.77 -10.51 -5.28
N ALA A 110 -12.52 -10.06 -5.44
CA ALA A 110 -12.15 -9.11 -6.48
C ALA A 110 -12.52 -9.62 -7.88
N ARG A 111 -12.16 -10.87 -8.20
CA ARG A 111 -12.47 -11.49 -9.50
C ARG A 111 -13.98 -11.58 -9.73
N ARG A 112 -14.76 -12.02 -8.74
CA ARG A 112 -16.22 -12.11 -8.87
C ARG A 112 -16.89 -10.75 -9.06
N LEU A 113 -16.43 -9.73 -8.35
CA LEU A 113 -16.92 -8.35 -8.55
C LEU A 113 -16.62 -7.84 -9.97
N ILE A 114 -15.45 -8.19 -10.51
CA ILE A 114 -15.08 -7.88 -11.89
C ILE A 114 -15.95 -8.66 -12.88
N ASP A 115 -16.19 -9.95 -12.64
CA ASP A 115 -17.00 -10.83 -13.49
C ASP A 115 -18.47 -10.39 -13.57
N GLN A 116 -19.01 -9.89 -12.46
CA GLN A 116 -20.36 -9.31 -12.41
C GLN A 116 -20.45 -7.92 -13.07
N GLY A 117 -19.33 -7.34 -13.49
CA GLY A 117 -19.30 -6.04 -14.14
C GLY A 117 -19.63 -4.87 -13.21
N ILE A 118 -19.48 -5.05 -11.88
CA ILE A 118 -19.75 -3.98 -10.91
C ILE A 118 -18.75 -2.85 -11.12
N LYS A 119 -19.26 -1.70 -11.58
CA LYS A 119 -18.48 -0.47 -11.73
C LYS A 119 -18.85 0.48 -10.61
N PHE A 120 -17.85 1.00 -9.92
CA PHE A 120 -18.06 2.05 -8.94
C PHE A 120 -18.13 3.40 -9.69
N PRO A 121 -19.14 4.25 -9.40
CA PRO A 121 -19.29 5.52 -10.09
C PRO A 121 -18.09 6.45 -9.83
N ILE A 122 -17.64 7.14 -10.87
CA ILE A 122 -16.47 8.05 -10.87
C ILE A 122 -16.84 9.46 -10.37
N GLY A 123 -17.92 9.59 -9.60
CA GLY A 123 -18.37 10.89 -9.10
C GLY A 123 -19.21 10.77 -7.84
N GLU A 124 -19.14 11.80 -7.00
CA GLU A 124 -20.09 12.00 -5.92
C GLU A 124 -21.50 11.98 -6.52
N VAL A 125 -22.29 10.97 -6.15
CA VAL A 125 -23.73 11.00 -6.42
C VAL A 125 -24.26 12.16 -5.58
N LYS A 126 -24.49 13.31 -6.22
CA LYS A 126 -25.27 14.39 -5.62
C LYS A 126 -26.65 13.81 -5.35
N LEU A 127 -26.89 13.42 -4.10
CA LEU A 127 -28.23 13.13 -3.63
C LEU A 127 -29.00 14.45 -3.80
N ASP A 128 -29.98 14.44 -4.69
CA ASP A 128 -30.89 15.56 -4.86
C ASP A 128 -31.61 15.76 -3.52
N PRO A 129 -31.47 16.92 -2.86
CA PRO A 129 -32.09 17.17 -1.56
C PRO A 129 -33.64 17.19 -1.63
N ASN A 130 -34.23 17.06 -2.81
CA ASN A 130 -35.68 17.10 -3.02
C ASN A 130 -36.36 15.72 -3.19
N VAL A 131 -35.68 14.62 -2.86
CA VAL A 131 -36.33 13.30 -2.83
C VAL A 131 -36.80 13.01 -1.39
N ASP A 132 -38.03 13.43 -1.10
CA ASP A 132 -38.84 13.00 0.06
C ASP A 132 -39.38 11.57 -0.14
#